data_AF-A0A7U2EVC5-F1
#
_entry.id   AF-A0A7U2EVC5-F1
#
_cell.length_a   1.000
_cell.length_b   1.000
_cell.length_c   1.000
_cell.angle_alpha   90.00
_cell.angle_beta   90.00
_cell.angle_gamma   90.00
#
_symmetry.space_group_name_H-M   'P 1'
#
loop_
_entity.id
_entity.type
_entity.pdbx_description
1 polymer ?
#
loop_
_entity_poly.entity_id
_entity_poly.type
_entity_poly.pdbx_seq_one_letter_code
_entity_poly.pdbx_strand_id
1 'polypeptide(L)'
;MRHGPEGDIWGLGCIIHEMTAFRSPEIELTESIKHEEAWFRQNGMVVPTRTIQPRRYKAFCHYMAHHPAAPTRIDKAPLTYSKLLNHFMMRTLDVNYQKRITAYGLQRSLPVLETLARNIRLYGQESLLNAFDDGQDDLSSACFSRTQEARCRDLNAGQPFAGDCEFGGGSNCVPIC
;
A
#
# COMPACT_ATOMS: atom_id res chain seq x y z
N MET A 1 -7.64 3.04 -15.48
CA MET A 1 -6.19 3.07 -15.17
C MET A 1 -5.49 2.28 -16.26
N ARG A 2 -4.48 2.84 -16.92
CA ARG A 2 -3.52 1.99 -17.64
C ARG A 2 -2.65 1.38 -16.54
N HIS A 3 -2.70 0.06 -16.37
CA HIS A 3 -1.75 -0.64 -15.52
C HIS A 3 -0.40 -0.50 -16.22
N GLY A 4 0.40 0.47 -15.77
CA GLY A 4 1.74 0.69 -16.25
C GLY A 4 2.74 -0.22 -15.54
N PRO A 5 4.05 -0.04 -15.80
CA PRO A 5 5.12 -0.82 -15.18
C PRO A 5 5.11 -0.78 -13.64
N GLU A 6 4.40 0.17 -13.04
CA GLU A 6 4.21 0.27 -11.59
C GLU A 6 3.44 -0.94 -11.03
N GLY A 7 2.50 -1.49 -11.80
CA GLY A 7 1.73 -2.68 -11.42
C GLY A 7 2.62 -3.91 -11.31
N ASP A 8 3.57 -4.06 -12.23
CA ASP A 8 4.53 -5.18 -12.21
C ASP A 8 5.45 -5.11 -10.98
N ILE A 9 5.85 -3.89 -10.58
CA ILE A 9 6.64 -3.72 -9.35
C ILE A 9 5.84 -4.06 -8.09
N TRP A 10 4.55 -3.72 -8.07
CA TRP A 10 3.68 -4.16 -6.97
C TRP A 10 3.60 -5.68 -6.90
N GLY A 11 3.38 -6.33 -8.05
CA GLY A 11 3.33 -7.79 -8.14
C GLY A 11 4.63 -8.45 -7.65
N LEU A 12 5.79 -7.88 -8.01
CA LEU A 12 7.08 -8.33 -7.48
C LEU A 12 7.13 -8.23 -5.94
N GLY A 13 6.65 -7.12 -5.38
CA GLY A 13 6.56 -6.93 -3.94
C GLY A 13 5.66 -7.97 -3.27
N CYS A 14 4.51 -8.30 -3.86
CA CYS A 14 3.61 -9.34 -3.37
C CYS A 14 4.29 -10.70 -3.34
N ILE A 15 5.02 -11.07 -4.40
CA ILE A 15 5.75 -12.33 -4.47
C ILE A 15 6.82 -12.40 -3.37
N ILE A 16 7.61 -11.33 -3.19
CA ILE A 16 8.64 -11.27 -2.13
C ILE A 16 8.00 -11.39 -0.74
N HIS A 17 6.90 -10.68 -0.49
CA HIS A 17 6.18 -10.73 0.78
C HIS A 17 5.58 -12.11 1.04
N GLU A 18 4.98 -12.75 0.04
CA GLU A 18 4.40 -14.08 0.19
C GLU A 18 5.47 -15.14 0.47
N MET A 19 6.63 -15.07 -0.20
CA MET A 19 7.75 -15.98 0.06
C MET A 19 8.38 -15.83 1.45
N THR A 20 8.25 -14.65 2.08
CA THR A 20 8.93 -14.33 3.34
C THR A 20 7.99 -14.38 4.54
N ALA A 21 6.75 -13.92 4.37
CA ALA A 21 5.72 -13.88 5.41
C ALA A 21 4.71 -15.03 5.31
N PHE A 22 4.77 -15.87 4.27
CA PHE A 22 3.81 -16.94 3.98
C PHE A 22 2.36 -16.47 3.90
N ARG A 23 2.16 -15.21 3.50
CA ARG A 23 0.84 -14.60 3.32
C ARG A 23 0.87 -13.45 2.31
N SER A 24 -0.28 -13.18 1.69
CA SER A 24 -0.47 -12.00 0.85
C SER A 24 -0.30 -10.71 1.65
N PRO A 25 0.24 -9.61 1.05
CA PRO A 25 0.25 -8.28 1.67
C PRO A 25 -1.13 -7.61 1.64
N GLU A 26 -2.19 -8.33 1.29
CA GLU A 26 -3.57 -7.86 1.31
C GLU A 26 -4.33 -8.54 2.46
N ILE A 27 -5.22 -7.80 3.11
CA ILE A 27 -6.14 -8.35 4.10
C ILE A 27 -7.53 -8.36 3.49
N GLU A 28 -8.22 -9.48 3.61
CA GLU A 28 -9.63 -9.57 3.26
C GLU A 28 -10.47 -9.01 4.42
N LEU A 29 -11.21 -7.93 4.15
CA LEU A 29 -12.18 -7.39 5.09
C LEU A 29 -13.49 -8.16 4.93
N THR A 30 -13.93 -8.85 5.98
CA THR A 30 -15.19 -9.60 5.98
C THR A 30 -16.37 -8.71 5.60
N GLU A 31 -17.08 -9.08 4.53
CA GLU A 31 -18.15 -8.25 3.96
C GLU A 31 -19.44 -8.27 4.80
N SER A 32 -20.11 -7.11 4.85
CA SER A 32 -21.55 -7.04 5.11
C SER A 32 -22.38 -6.94 3.80
N ILE A 33 -21.78 -6.55 2.67
CA ILE A 33 -22.49 -6.30 1.41
C ILE A 33 -21.72 -6.89 0.22
N LYS A 34 -22.28 -7.97 -0.33
CA LYS A 34 -21.70 -8.74 -1.46
C LYS A 34 -21.91 -8.11 -2.83
N HIS A 35 -22.77 -7.11 -2.95
CA HIS A 35 -23.21 -6.59 -4.25
C HIS A 35 -22.61 -5.21 -4.54
N GLU A 36 -21.68 -5.16 -5.51
CA GLU A 36 -20.92 -3.97 -5.93
C GLU A 36 -21.81 -2.72 -6.13
N GLU A 37 -22.93 -2.89 -6.83
CA GLU A 37 -23.87 -1.81 -7.14
C GLU A 37 -24.59 -1.23 -5.91
N ALA A 38 -24.85 -2.06 -4.90
CA ALA A 38 -25.44 -1.62 -3.64
C ALA A 38 -24.38 -0.89 -2.80
N TRP A 39 -23.17 -1.42 -2.77
CA TRP A 39 -22.03 -0.79 -2.10
C TRP A 39 -21.70 0.60 -2.69
N PHE A 40 -21.68 0.74 -4.02
CA PHE A 40 -21.48 2.04 -4.68
C PHE A 40 -22.55 3.06 -4.29
N ARG A 41 -23.83 2.65 -4.30
CA ARG A 41 -24.95 3.53 -3.95
C ARG A 41 -24.90 3.97 -2.49
N GLN A 42 -24.63 3.05 -1.57
CA GLN A 42 -24.55 3.35 -0.15
C GLN A 42 -23.39 4.29 0.18
N ASN A 43 -22.25 4.15 -0.50
CA ASN A 43 -21.08 4.99 -0.30
C ASN A 43 -21.12 6.29 -1.15
N GLY A 44 -22.22 6.57 -1.84
CA GLY A 44 -22.36 7.79 -2.66
C GLY A 44 -21.38 7.91 -3.82
N MET A 45 -20.78 6.80 -4.26
CA MET A 45 -19.74 6.83 -5.28
C MET A 45 -20.31 6.90 -6.70
N VAL A 46 -19.65 7.68 -7.56
CA VAL A 46 -20.04 7.88 -8.96
C VAL A 46 -18.94 7.33 -9.87
N VAL A 47 -19.35 6.66 -10.95
CA VAL A 47 -18.39 6.23 -11.99
C VAL A 47 -17.99 7.44 -12.84
N PRO A 48 -16.69 7.73 -13.02
CA PRO A 48 -16.25 8.85 -13.85
C PRO A 48 -16.83 8.79 -15.26
N THR A 49 -17.19 9.97 -15.79
CA THR A 49 -17.63 10.11 -17.18
C THR A 49 -16.55 9.61 -18.14
N ARG A 50 -16.98 8.97 -19.24
CA ARG A 50 -16.10 8.32 -20.25
C ARG A 50 -15.39 7.04 -19.80
N THR A 51 -15.77 6.44 -18.67
CA THR A 51 -15.31 5.10 -18.32
C THR A 51 -15.84 4.08 -19.33
N ILE A 52 -14.94 3.47 -20.11
CA ILE A 52 -15.28 2.52 -21.19
C ILE A 52 -16.02 1.28 -20.65
N GLN A 53 -15.67 0.83 -19.45
CA GLN A 53 -16.25 -0.37 -18.83
C GLN A 53 -16.71 -0.08 -17.39
N PRO A 54 -17.88 0.56 -17.19
CA PRO A 54 -18.37 0.97 -15.88
C PRO A 54 -18.53 -0.19 -14.89
N ARG A 55 -19.00 -1.36 -15.36
CA ARG A 55 -19.15 -2.54 -14.51
C ARG A 55 -17.82 -3.02 -13.95
N ARG A 56 -16.80 -3.16 -14.79
CA ARG A 56 -15.45 -3.57 -14.33
C ARG A 56 -14.82 -2.54 -13.40
N TYR A 57 -15.09 -1.25 -13.63
CA TYR A 57 -14.65 -0.20 -12.72
C TYR A 57 -15.29 -0.36 -11.33
N LYS A 58 -16.61 -0.62 -11.25
CA LYS A 58 -17.29 -0.84 -9.97
C LYS A 58 -16.76 -2.08 -9.26
N ALA A 59 -16.64 -3.20 -9.97
CA ALA A 59 -16.05 -4.43 -9.44
C ALA A 59 -14.65 -4.19 -8.90
N PHE A 60 -13.82 -3.47 -9.65
CA PHE A 60 -12.46 -3.13 -9.22
C PHE A 60 -12.45 -2.25 -7.97
N CYS A 61 -13.26 -1.19 -7.92
CA CYS A 61 -13.34 -0.31 -6.76
C CYS A 61 -13.89 -1.03 -5.52
N HIS A 62 -14.90 -1.87 -5.68
CA HIS A 62 -15.46 -2.70 -4.62
C HIS A 62 -14.40 -3.68 -4.11
N TYR A 63 -13.74 -4.42 -5.01
CA TYR A 63 -12.63 -5.31 -4.67
C TYR A 63 -11.52 -4.58 -3.89
N MET A 64 -11.04 -3.44 -4.40
CA MET A 64 -10.00 -2.63 -3.75
C MET A 64 -10.39 -2.12 -2.36
N ALA A 65 -11.67 -1.85 -2.13
CA ALA A 65 -12.17 -1.42 -0.83
C ALA A 65 -12.19 -2.56 0.20
N HIS A 66 -12.42 -3.79 -0.25
CA HIS A 66 -12.47 -4.98 0.60
C HIS A 66 -11.12 -5.71 0.73
N HIS A 67 -10.16 -5.40 -0.15
CA HIS A 67 -8.81 -5.95 -0.14
C HIS A 67 -7.78 -4.82 0.01
N PRO A 68 -7.80 -4.06 1.13
CA PRO A 68 -6.79 -3.07 1.36
C PRO A 68 -5.41 -3.72 1.46
N ALA A 69 -4.44 -3.07 0.82
CA ALA A 69 -3.04 -3.39 1.05
C ALA A 69 -2.69 -3.14 2.53
N ALA A 70 -2.10 -4.15 3.15
CA ALA A 70 -1.54 -4.13 4.49
C ALA A 70 -0.23 -4.94 4.52
N PRO A 71 0.79 -4.54 3.75
CA PRO A 71 2.10 -5.17 3.77
C PRO A 71 2.66 -5.15 5.18
N THR A 72 3.15 -6.30 5.62
CA THR A 72 3.71 -6.44 6.95
C THR A 72 5.23 -6.50 6.89
N ARG A 73 5.86 -5.80 7.82
CA ARG A 73 7.31 -5.79 7.96
C ARG A 73 7.80 -7.19 8.34
N ILE A 74 8.80 -7.69 7.62
CA ILE A 74 9.38 -9.03 7.81
C ILE A 74 10.61 -9.01 8.71
N ASP A 75 11.20 -7.84 8.98
CA ASP A 75 12.32 -7.68 9.90
C ASP A 75 11.92 -7.82 11.38
N LYS A 76 10.60 -7.78 11.66
CA LYS A 76 10.01 -8.01 12.99
C LYS A 76 9.38 -9.40 13.13
N ALA A 77 9.45 -10.23 12.08
CA ALA A 77 8.84 -11.56 12.07
C ALA A 77 9.72 -12.61 12.78
N PRO A 78 9.15 -13.76 13.20
CA PRO A 78 9.89 -14.84 13.85
C PRO A 78 11.03 -15.39 12.99
N LEU A 79 10.86 -15.37 11.67
CA LEU A 79 11.92 -15.59 10.69
C LEU A 79 12.59 -14.24 10.46
N THR A 80 13.75 -14.02 11.06
CA THR A 80 14.45 -12.74 11.00
C THR A 80 15.10 -12.56 9.64
N TYR A 81 14.34 -12.05 8.67
CA TYR A 81 14.89 -11.60 7.39
C TYR A 81 15.64 -10.28 7.57
N SER A 82 16.60 -10.03 6.67
CA SER A 82 17.41 -8.82 6.77
C SER A 82 16.62 -7.53 6.63
N LYS A 83 17.03 -6.47 7.36
CA LYS A 83 16.47 -5.13 7.20
C LYS A 83 16.58 -4.62 5.77
N LEU A 84 17.66 -4.95 5.07
CA LEU A 84 17.86 -4.63 3.66
C LEU A 84 16.79 -5.24 2.76
N LEU A 85 16.45 -6.52 2.95
CA LEU A 85 15.37 -7.17 2.20
C LEU A 85 14.02 -6.52 2.51
N ASN A 86 13.76 -6.25 3.79
CA ASN A 86 12.55 -5.56 4.21
C ASN A 86 12.42 -4.17 3.55
N HIS A 87 13.50 -3.40 3.50
CA HIS A 87 13.51 -2.09 2.83
C HIS A 87 13.08 -2.19 1.36
N PHE A 88 13.68 -3.09 0.57
CA PHE A 88 13.29 -3.25 -0.84
C PHE A 88 11.85 -3.73 -0.99
N MET A 89 11.44 -4.70 -0.19
CA MET A 89 10.06 -5.20 -0.19
C MET A 89 9.07 -4.06 0.09
N MET A 90 9.29 -3.26 1.15
CA MET A 90 8.40 -2.15 1.50
C MET A 90 8.37 -1.06 0.41
N ARG A 91 9.50 -0.79 -0.26
CA ARG A 91 9.57 0.15 -1.39
C ARG A 91 8.82 -0.34 -2.63
N THR A 92 8.76 -1.66 -2.85
CA THR A 92 7.94 -2.27 -3.93
C THR A 92 6.45 -2.26 -3.59
N LEU A 93 6.11 -2.41 -2.30
CA LEU A 93 4.75 -2.38 -1.77
C LEU A 93 4.29 -0.99 -1.32
N ASP A 94 4.89 0.08 -1.89
CA ASP A 94 4.41 1.44 -1.66
C ASP A 94 3.07 1.65 -2.39
N VAL A 95 2.03 1.97 -1.62
CA VAL A 95 0.68 2.21 -2.13
C VAL A 95 0.62 3.46 -3.02
N ASN A 96 1.52 4.42 -2.79
CA ASN A 96 1.70 5.56 -3.67
C ASN A 96 2.64 5.18 -4.83
N TYR A 97 2.05 4.94 -6.00
CA TYR A 97 2.79 4.55 -7.21
C TYR A 97 3.88 5.55 -7.63
N GLN A 98 3.77 6.84 -7.25
CA GLN A 98 4.78 7.86 -7.57
C GLN A 98 6.02 7.77 -6.67
N LYS A 99 5.87 7.20 -5.47
CA LYS A 99 6.96 7.01 -4.49
C LYS A 99 7.55 5.61 -4.54
N ARG A 100 6.79 4.65 -5.09
CA ARG A 100 7.20 3.27 -5.34
C ARG A 100 8.51 3.22 -6.12
N ILE A 101 9.38 2.28 -5.76
CA ILE A 101 10.59 2.03 -6.54
C ILE A 101 10.21 1.63 -7.97
N THR A 102 10.99 2.08 -8.95
CA THR A 102 10.78 1.70 -10.36
C THR A 102 11.64 0.49 -10.71
N ALA A 103 11.30 -0.20 -11.81
CA ALA A 103 12.14 -1.27 -12.37
C ALA A 103 13.58 -0.81 -12.59
N TYR A 104 13.76 0.40 -13.12
CA TYR A 104 15.07 1.02 -13.33
C TYR A 104 15.81 1.27 -12.01
N GLY A 105 15.12 1.78 -10.98
CA GLY A 105 15.70 1.99 -9.65
C GLY A 105 16.18 0.67 -9.02
N LEU A 106 15.38 -0.39 -9.17
CA LEU A 106 15.74 -1.72 -8.70
C LEU A 106 16.94 -2.29 -9.48
N GLN A 107 16.89 -2.25 -10.82
CA GLN A 107 17.97 -2.74 -11.68
C GLN A 107 19.31 -2.05 -11.40
N ARG A 108 19.29 -0.74 -11.10
CA ARG A 108 20.50 0.00 -10.71
C ARG A 108 21.07 -0.46 -9.36
N SER A 109 20.20 -0.93 -8.46
CA SER A 109 20.59 -1.34 -7.11
C SER A 109 21.12 -2.79 -7.08
N LEU A 110 20.55 -3.66 -7.92
CA LEU A 110 20.83 -5.11 -7.90
C LEU A 110 22.33 -5.49 -8.03
N PRO A 111 23.13 -4.97 -8.97
CA PRO A 111 24.54 -5.36 -9.09
C PRO A 111 25.37 -5.04 -7.85
N VAL A 112 25.09 -3.89 -7.23
CA VAL A 112 25.77 -3.43 -6.00
C VAL A 112 25.36 -4.33 -4.84
N LEU A 113 24.06 -4.61 -4.71
CA LEU A 113 23.52 -5.48 -3.67
C LEU A 113 24.03 -6.91 -3.80
N GLU A 114 24.12 -7.44 -5.02
CA GLU A 114 24.60 -8.81 -5.26
C GLU A 114 26.06 -8.95 -4.84
N THR A 115 26.90 -7.99 -5.21
CA THR A 115 28.31 -7.95 -4.82
C THR A 115 28.44 -7.82 -3.30
N LEU A 116 27.67 -6.92 -2.68
CA LEU A 116 27.64 -6.73 -1.23
C LEU A 116 27.20 -7.99 -0.48
N ALA A 117 26.08 -8.58 -0.88
CA ALA A 117 25.53 -9.79 -0.26
C ALA A 117 26.49 -10.98 -0.39
N ARG A 118 27.15 -11.12 -1.55
CA ARG A 118 28.16 -12.15 -1.78
C ARG A 118 29.36 -11.97 -0.85
N ASN A 119 29.89 -10.75 -0.74
CA ASN A 119 31.02 -10.47 0.14
C ASN A 119 30.65 -10.70 1.61
N ILE A 120 29.50 -10.18 2.05
CA ILE A 120 29.00 -10.38 3.41
C ILE A 120 28.90 -11.87 3.76
N ARG A 121 28.37 -12.68 2.83
CA ARG A 121 28.27 -14.14 3.00
C ARG A 121 29.64 -14.82 3.03
N LEU A 122 30.58 -14.40 2.19
CA LEU A 122 31.93 -14.96 2.16
C LEU A 122 32.71 -14.68 3.45
N TYR A 123 32.49 -13.53 4.07
CA TYR A 123 33.16 -13.12 5.31
C TYR A 123 32.38 -13.47 6.59
N GLY A 124 31.20 -14.10 6.49
CA GLY A 124 30.37 -14.45 7.65
C GLY A 124 29.88 -13.25 8.45
N GLN A 125 29.56 -12.15 7.76
CA GLN A 125 29.16 -10.87 8.36
C GLN A 125 27.67 -10.57 8.14
N GLU A 126 26.80 -11.59 8.11
CA GLU A 126 25.38 -11.46 7.78
C GLU A 126 24.65 -10.46 8.69
N SER A 127 25.16 -10.25 9.91
CA SER A 127 24.68 -9.23 10.85
C SER A 127 24.72 -7.81 10.27
N LEU A 128 25.60 -7.51 9.32
CA LEU A 128 25.66 -6.21 8.64
C LEU A 128 24.40 -5.92 7.81
N LEU A 129 23.73 -6.95 7.29
CA LEU A 129 22.46 -6.78 6.58
C LEU A 129 21.33 -6.33 7.52
N ASN A 130 21.46 -6.62 8.81
CA ASN A 130 20.55 -6.18 9.86
C ASN A 130 20.92 -4.80 10.44
N ALA A 131 22.14 -4.33 10.17
CA ALA A 131 22.59 -2.99 10.52
C ALA A 131 22.17 -1.93 9.47
N PHE A 132 21.63 -2.35 8.32
CA PHE A 132 21.12 -1.44 7.30
C PHE A 132 19.99 -0.56 7.86
N ASP A 133 20.15 0.75 7.70
CA ASP A 133 19.18 1.77 8.04
C ASP A 133 19.28 2.89 7.00
N ASP A 134 18.18 3.18 6.32
CA ASP A 134 18.08 4.25 5.31
C ASP A 134 17.47 5.54 5.87
N GLY A 135 17.12 5.55 7.17
CA GLY A 135 16.45 6.66 7.84
C GLY A 135 14.99 6.90 7.41
N GLN A 136 14.40 6.03 6.58
CA GLN A 136 13.01 6.15 6.09
C GLN A 136 12.09 5.09 6.69
N ASP A 137 12.65 4.08 7.35
CA ASP A 137 11.91 2.89 7.81
C ASP A 137 10.82 3.20 8.85
N ASP A 138 11.04 4.16 9.76
CA ASP A 138 10.06 4.55 10.78
C ASP A 138 8.82 5.25 10.21
N LEU A 139 8.99 5.99 9.11
CA LEU A 139 7.92 6.78 8.48
C LEU A 139 6.93 5.90 7.70
N SER A 140 7.39 4.76 7.17
CA SER A 140 6.57 3.85 6.37
C SER A 140 5.42 3.24 7.18
N SER A 141 5.65 2.93 8.47
CA SER A 141 4.65 2.31 9.36
C SER A 141 3.59 3.29 9.85
N ALA A 142 3.96 4.55 10.12
CA ALA A 142 3.05 5.60 10.57
C ALA A 142 2.18 6.18 9.43
N CYS A 143 2.65 6.08 8.18
CA CYS A 143 1.88 6.50 7.02
C CYS A 143 0.72 5.53 6.71
N PHE A 144 0.84 4.25 7.09
CA PHE A 144 -0.17 3.23 6.77
C PHE A 144 -1.54 3.49 7.41
N SER A 145 -1.57 3.87 8.69
CA SER A 145 -2.81 4.21 9.41
C SER A 145 -3.43 5.52 8.93
N ARG A 146 -2.61 6.55 8.66
CA ARG A 146 -3.12 7.86 8.17
C ARG A 146 -3.57 7.85 6.71
N THR A 147 -2.98 7.02 5.85
CA THR A 147 -3.30 7.01 4.41
C THR A 147 -4.60 6.25 4.11
N GLN A 148 -5.00 5.27 4.94
CA GLN A 148 -6.33 4.66 4.85
C GLN A 148 -7.44 5.65 5.22
N GLU A 149 -7.28 6.41 6.31
CA GLU A 149 -8.24 7.46 6.70
C GLU A 149 -8.32 8.59 5.66
N ALA A 150 -7.18 8.99 5.09
CA ALA A 150 -7.13 10.03 4.07
C ALA A 150 -7.71 9.58 2.72
N ARG A 151 -7.51 8.32 2.28
CA ARG A 151 -8.08 7.82 1.01
C ARG A 151 -9.60 7.75 1.01
N CYS A 152 -10.22 7.45 2.15
CA CYS A 152 -11.67 7.57 2.31
C CYS A 152 -12.15 9.03 2.19
N ARG A 153 -11.31 10.01 2.54
CA ARG A 153 -11.63 11.45 2.41
C ARG A 153 -11.32 12.01 1.01
N ASP A 154 -10.24 11.58 0.36
CA ASP A 154 -9.84 12.09 -0.96
C ASP A 154 -10.73 11.55 -2.09
N LEU A 155 -11.32 10.36 -1.93
CA LEU A 155 -12.41 9.90 -2.79
C LEU A 155 -13.68 10.76 -2.67
N ASN A 156 -13.83 11.52 -1.56
CA ASN A 156 -14.92 12.47 -1.35
C ASN A 156 -14.59 13.91 -1.79
N ALA A 157 -13.32 14.23 -2.08
CA ALA A 157 -12.87 15.62 -2.34
C ALA A 157 -13.15 16.12 -3.78
N GLY A 158 -13.94 15.38 -4.56
CA GLY A 158 -14.18 15.62 -5.99
C GLY A 158 -15.41 16.46 -6.36
N GLN A 159 -16.05 17.20 -5.45
CA GLN A 159 -17.09 18.17 -5.83
C GLN A 159 -17.02 19.50 -5.05
N PRO A 160 -17.32 20.64 -5.71
CA PRO A 160 -17.36 21.94 -5.07
C PRO A 160 -18.57 22.02 -4.14
N PHE A 161 -18.35 22.47 -2.92
CA PHE A 161 -19.40 22.86 -1.99
C PHE A 161 -20.23 23.99 -2.61
N ALA A 162 -21.47 23.69 -2.96
CA ALA A 162 -22.54 24.67 -3.10
C ALA A 162 -23.85 23.96 -2.72
N GLY A 163 -24.46 24.37 -1.61
CA GLY A 163 -25.75 23.85 -1.16
C GLY A 163 -25.89 23.89 0.35
N ASP A 164 -26.52 24.96 0.81
CA ASP A 164 -26.82 25.33 2.18
C ASP A 164 -27.41 24.20 3.05
N CYS A 165 -26.88 24.08 4.28
CA CYS A 165 -27.57 23.48 5.42
C CYS A 165 -27.20 24.27 6.69
N GLU A 166 -28.07 25.20 7.07
CA GLU A 166 -28.20 25.63 8.46
C GLU A 166 -28.61 24.42 9.31
N PHE A 167 -27.93 24.14 10.41
CA PHE A 167 -28.53 23.73 11.70
C PHE A 167 -27.44 23.69 12.79
N GLY A 168 -27.84 24.17 13.96
CA GLY A 168 -26.96 24.62 15.04
C GLY A 168 -26.36 23.56 15.96
N GLY A 169 -25.37 24.04 16.72
CA GLY A 169 -25.16 23.73 18.13
C GLY A 169 -24.71 22.32 18.51
N GLY A 170 -23.47 22.21 19.04
CA GLY A 170 -23.11 21.10 19.91
C GLY A 170 -21.65 20.70 19.81
N SER A 171 -20.82 21.31 20.66
CA SER A 171 -19.42 20.98 20.90
C SER A 171 -19.21 19.50 21.26
N ASN A 172 -18.25 18.84 20.61
CA ASN A 172 -17.05 18.25 21.24
C ASN A 172 -16.36 17.27 20.27
N CYS A 173 -15.34 17.77 19.57
CA CYS A 173 -14.33 16.94 18.93
C CYS A 173 -13.21 16.68 19.95
N VAL A 174 -12.95 15.41 20.26
CA VAL A 174 -11.66 14.97 20.79
C VAL A 174 -11.26 13.73 20.01
N PRO A 175 -10.14 13.72 19.28
CA PRO A 175 -9.56 12.49 18.78
C PRO A 175 -8.65 11.90 19.87
N ILE A 176 -8.86 10.63 20.21
CA ILE A 176 -7.90 9.82 20.96
C ILE A 176 -7.21 8.90 19.95
N CYS A 177 -5.89 8.85 20.06
CA CYS A 177 -4.89 8.27 19.15
C CYS A 177 -5.14 6.84 18.68
#